data_AF-A0A3N5FUL2-F1
#
_entry.id   AF-A0A3N5FUL2-F1
#
_cell.length_a   1.000
_cell.length_b   1.000
_cell.length_c   1.000
_cell.angle_alpha   90.00
_cell.angle_beta   90.00
_cell.angle_gamma   90.00
#
_symmetry.space_group_name_H-M   'P 1'
#
loop_
_entity.id
_entity.type
_entity.pdbx_description
1 polymer ?
#
loop_
_entity_poly.entity_id
_entity_poly.type
_entity_poly.pdbx_seq_one_letter_code
_entity_poly.pdbx_strand_id
1 'polypeptide(L)'
;MVPELRIEACNAAPVRPERDYVLYWMIASRRTTWNFGLERAIERATELKKPLLVLEPLNCDYRWASDRIHQFILDGMEENGRGFSRNPVFYYPYVEPAKGAGKGLLAALAGRACLIVTDEFPCFMLPKLVAAAARKVDVLLEQVDSNGLLPLRAAEKVFL
;
A
#
# COMPACT_ATOMS: atom_id res chain seq x y z
N MET A 1 -3.40 8.99 15.09
CA MET A 1 -2.10 8.39 15.43
C MET A 1 -2.29 6.90 15.48
N VAL A 2 -1.81 6.23 14.44
CA VAL A 2 -1.91 4.78 14.29
C VAL A 2 -1.13 4.09 15.42
N PRO A 3 -1.71 3.11 16.13
CA PRO A 3 -0.99 2.38 17.18
C PRO A 3 0.26 1.68 16.65
N GLU A 4 1.39 1.85 17.34
CA GLU A 4 2.70 1.29 16.96
C GLU A 4 2.67 -0.23 16.71
N LEU A 5 1.84 -0.97 17.45
CA LEU A 5 1.71 -2.43 17.28
C LEU A 5 1.21 -2.84 15.87
N ARG A 6 0.62 -1.92 15.12
CA ARG A 6 0.16 -2.14 13.75
C ARG A 6 1.23 -1.86 12.71
N ILE A 7 2.32 -1.19 13.08
CA ILE A 7 3.33 -0.67 12.15
C ILE A 7 4.57 -1.54 12.22
N GLU A 8 5.10 -1.95 11.08
CA GLU A 8 6.40 -2.62 11.00
C GLU A 8 7.22 -2.06 9.85
N ALA A 9 8.49 -1.75 10.12
CA ALA A 9 9.46 -1.43 9.10
C ALA A 9 9.89 -2.71 8.36
N CYS A 10 9.68 -2.76 7.05
CA CYS A 10 10.04 -3.90 6.21
C CYS A 10 11.52 -3.87 5.77
N ASN A 11 12.22 -2.75 5.97
CA ASN A 11 13.63 -2.58 5.64
C ASN A 11 14.31 -1.58 6.61
N ALA A 12 15.64 -1.44 6.47
CA ALA A 12 16.45 -0.49 7.24
C ALA A 12 16.83 0.77 6.42
N ALA A 13 16.14 1.03 5.31
CA ALA A 13 16.41 2.19 4.47
C ALA A 13 15.90 3.48 5.15
N PRO A 14 16.54 4.64 4.91
CA PRO A 14 16.15 5.88 5.55
C PRO A 14 14.88 6.46 4.93
N VAL A 15 14.26 7.40 5.64
CA VAL A 15 13.31 8.36 5.06
C VAL A 15 14.09 9.37 4.22
N ARG A 16 13.55 9.75 3.07
CA ARG A 16 14.16 10.69 2.11
C ARG A 16 13.32 11.96 1.95
N PRO A 17 13.37 12.91 2.91
CA PRO A 17 12.50 14.10 2.91
C PRO A 17 12.72 15.04 1.71
N GLU A 18 13.83 14.92 1.00
CA GLU A 18 14.14 15.66 -0.22
C GLU A 18 13.28 15.27 -1.43
N ARG A 19 12.61 14.11 -1.38
CA ARG A 19 11.79 13.58 -2.48
C ARG A 19 10.38 14.17 -2.51
N ASP A 20 9.57 13.77 -3.49
CA ASP A 20 8.41 14.56 -3.91
C ASP A 20 7.14 14.31 -3.09
N TYR A 21 6.90 13.05 -2.68
CA TYR A 21 5.64 12.65 -2.05
C TYR A 21 5.83 11.49 -1.06
N VAL A 22 4.83 11.25 -0.21
CA VAL A 22 4.69 9.95 0.48
C VAL A 22 3.87 9.02 -0.41
N LEU A 23 4.30 7.76 -0.54
CA LEU A 23 3.60 6.76 -1.34
C LEU A 23 2.83 5.80 -0.43
N TYR A 24 1.50 5.73 -0.58
CA TYR A 24 0.71 4.64 -0.04
C TYR A 24 0.48 3.59 -1.13
N TRP A 25 1.04 2.41 -0.93
CA TRP A 25 0.88 1.26 -1.80
C TRP A 25 -0.26 0.38 -1.27
N MET A 26 -1.46 0.64 -1.77
CA MET A 26 -2.70 -0.01 -1.35
C MET A 26 -2.84 -1.36 -2.07
N ILE A 27 -2.59 -2.46 -1.37
CA ILE A 27 -2.53 -3.81 -1.96
C ILE A 27 -3.55 -4.79 -1.38
N ALA A 28 -4.07 -4.52 -0.18
CA ALA A 28 -5.03 -5.36 0.52
C ALA A 28 -6.23 -4.55 1.02
N SER A 29 -6.00 -3.45 1.74
CA SER A 29 -7.05 -2.65 2.36
C SER A 29 -7.59 -1.61 1.37
N ARG A 30 -8.28 -2.09 0.34
CA ARG A 30 -8.80 -1.30 -0.80
C ARG A 30 -10.03 -0.45 -0.44
N ARG A 31 -9.87 0.48 0.51
CA ARG A 31 -10.93 1.36 1.02
C ARG A 31 -10.36 2.69 1.51
N THR A 32 -11.17 3.75 1.40
CA THR A 32 -10.79 5.11 1.80
C THR A 32 -11.07 5.45 3.27
N THR A 33 -11.86 4.62 3.96
CA THR A 33 -12.24 4.83 5.36
C THR A 33 -11.87 3.60 6.20
N TRP A 34 -11.66 3.82 7.50
CA TRP A 34 -11.30 2.76 8.46
C TRP A 34 -10.08 1.94 8.00
N ASN A 35 -9.05 2.66 7.55
CA ASN A 35 -7.83 2.12 6.97
C ASN A 35 -6.63 2.73 7.68
N PHE A 36 -6.00 1.96 8.58
CA PHE A 36 -4.83 2.41 9.35
C PHE A 36 -3.61 2.62 8.45
N GLY A 37 -3.47 1.88 7.34
CA GLY A 37 -2.40 2.09 6.36
C GLY A 37 -2.50 3.45 5.70
N LEU A 38 -3.73 3.82 5.29
CA LEU A 38 -4.00 5.16 4.76
C LEU A 38 -3.81 6.25 5.82
N GLU A 39 -4.29 6.04 7.06
CA GLU A 39 -4.08 6.98 8.17
C GLU A 39 -2.58 7.20 8.43
N ARG A 40 -1.79 6.13 8.50
CA ARG A 40 -0.33 6.22 8.65
C ARG A 40 0.31 6.98 7.50
N ALA A 41 -0.10 6.74 6.26
CA ALA A 41 0.43 7.48 5.12
C ALA A 41 0.11 8.99 5.19
N ILE A 42 -1.08 9.35 5.67
CA ILE A 42 -1.49 10.74 5.89
C ILE A 42 -0.67 11.38 7.02
N GLU A 43 -0.42 10.67 8.12
CA GLU A 43 0.44 11.13 9.22
C GLU A 43 1.83 11.46 8.70
N ARG A 44 2.45 10.54 7.96
CA ARG A 44 3.78 10.72 7.37
C ARG A 44 3.82 11.86 6.35
N ALA A 45 2.79 11.99 5.52
CA ALA A 45 2.66 13.08 4.57
C ALA A 45 2.56 14.45 5.28
N THR A 46 1.79 14.51 6.36
CA THR A 46 1.60 15.72 7.18
C THR A 46 2.89 16.12 7.89
N GLU A 47 3.55 15.18 8.55
CA GLU A 47 4.83 15.39 9.25
C GLU A 47 5.91 15.93 8.31
N LEU A 48 6.02 15.34 7.12
CA LEU A 48 7.02 15.74 6.12
C LEU A 48 6.61 16.96 5.29
N LYS A 49 5.36 17.42 5.43
CA LYS A 49 4.74 18.47 4.60
C LYS A 49 4.85 18.14 3.11
N LYS A 50 4.50 16.89 2.75
CA LYS A 50 4.56 16.37 1.38
C LYS A 50 3.18 15.91 0.92
N PRO A 51 2.89 15.97 -0.39
CA PRO A 51 1.68 15.37 -0.94
C PRO A 51 1.65 13.84 -0.75
N LEU A 52 0.44 13.28 -0.73
CA LEU A 52 0.20 11.85 -0.67
C LEU A 52 -0.18 11.32 -2.06
N LEU A 53 0.56 10.30 -2.52
CA LEU A 53 0.25 9.49 -3.70
C LEU A 53 -0.27 8.13 -3.23
N VAL A 54 -1.45 7.73 -3.68
CA VAL A 54 -2.01 6.39 -3.43
C VAL A 54 -1.92 5.59 -4.72
N LEU A 55 -1.11 4.52 -4.71
CA LEU A 55 -1.04 3.54 -5.78
C LEU A 55 -1.92 2.34 -5.41
N GLU A 56 -2.94 2.07 -6.22
CA GLU A 56 -3.74 0.84 -6.11
C GLU A 56 -3.54 -0.01 -7.37
N PRO A 57 -2.64 -1.02 -7.34
CA PRO A 57 -2.37 -1.84 -8.51
C PRO A 57 -3.30 -3.06 -8.61
N LEU A 58 -3.70 -3.41 -9.83
CA LEU A 58 -4.37 -4.65 -10.19
C LEU A 58 -3.59 -5.33 -11.31
N ASN A 59 -2.93 -6.44 -10.99
CA ASN A 59 -2.23 -7.27 -11.97
C ASN A 59 -3.23 -8.13 -12.74
N CYS A 60 -2.93 -8.46 -13.99
CA CYS A 60 -3.79 -9.31 -14.82
C CYS A 60 -3.45 -10.81 -14.73
N ASP A 61 -2.30 -11.16 -14.14
CA ASP A 61 -1.75 -12.53 -14.15
C ASP A 61 -1.40 -13.01 -12.73
N TYR A 62 -2.40 -13.51 -12.00
CA TYR A 62 -2.23 -14.21 -10.73
C TYR A 62 -3.09 -15.47 -10.69
N ARG A 63 -2.75 -16.42 -9.80
CA ARG A 63 -3.28 -17.81 -9.79
C ARG A 63 -4.81 -17.93 -9.92
N TRP A 64 -5.55 -16.97 -9.38
CA TRP A 64 -7.01 -16.96 -9.34
C TRP A 64 -7.61 -15.76 -10.08
N ALA A 65 -6.84 -15.12 -10.96
CA ALA A 65 -7.33 -14.04 -11.80
C ALA A 65 -8.50 -14.54 -12.64
N SER A 66 -9.59 -13.79 -12.63
CA SER A 66 -10.79 -14.06 -13.44
C SER A 66 -11.55 -12.77 -13.65
N ASP A 67 -12.31 -12.69 -14.74
CA ASP A 67 -13.12 -11.51 -15.06
C ASP A 67 -14.09 -11.14 -13.94
N ARG A 68 -14.65 -12.15 -13.25
CA ARG A 68 -15.52 -11.92 -12.08
C ARG A 68 -14.80 -11.19 -10.96
N ILE A 69 -13.60 -11.64 -10.59
CA ILE A 69 -12.82 -11.03 -9.50
C ILE A 69 -12.30 -9.66 -9.94
N HIS A 70 -11.87 -9.53 -11.18
CA HIS A 70 -11.43 -8.25 -11.73
C HIS A 70 -12.55 -7.22 -11.75
N GLN A 71 -13.75 -7.57 -12.23
CA GLN A 71 -14.89 -6.66 -12.23
C GLN A 71 -15.18 -6.14 -10.82
N PHE A 72 -15.21 -7.03 -9.82
CA PHE A 72 -15.43 -6.63 -8.43
C PHE A 72 -14.37 -5.65 -7.92
N ILE A 73 -13.08 -5.87 -8.25
CA ILE A 73 -12.01 -4.95 -7.86
C ILE A 73 -12.11 -3.63 -8.62
N LEU A 74 -12.44 -3.65 -9.92
CA LEU A 74 -12.57 -2.45 -10.75
C LEU A 74 -13.72 -1.56 -10.28
N ASP A 75 -14.86 -2.14 -9.93
CA ASP A 75 -15.99 -1.40 -9.35
C ASP A 75 -15.57 -0.74 -8.03
N GLY A 76 -14.80 -1.45 -7.19
CA GLY A 76 -14.24 -0.89 -5.95
C GLY A 76 -13.20 0.21 -6.19
N MET A 77 -12.37 0.09 -7.24
CA MET A 77 -11.44 1.16 -7.65
C MET A 77 -12.18 2.41 -8.11
N GLU A 78 -13.30 2.25 -8.83
CA GLU A 78 -14.15 3.38 -9.21
C GLU A 78 -14.72 4.09 -7.98
N GLU A 79 -15.22 3.32 -6.99
CA GLU A 79 -15.70 3.87 -5.72
C GLU A 79 -14.58 4.59 -4.95
N ASN A 80 -13.40 3.98 -4.84
CA ASN A 80 -12.22 4.61 -4.23
C ASN A 80 -11.85 5.91 -4.96
N GLY A 81 -11.91 5.93 -6.29
CA GLY A 81 -11.69 7.14 -7.10
C GLY A 81 -12.67 8.26 -6.76
N ARG A 82 -13.95 7.95 -6.58
CA ARG A 82 -14.98 8.91 -6.12
C ARG A 82 -14.75 9.37 -4.68
N GLY A 83 -14.22 8.51 -3.81
CA GLY A 83 -13.85 8.85 -2.43
C GLY A 83 -12.64 9.78 -2.35
N PHE A 84 -11.58 9.49 -3.12
CA PHE A 84 -10.36 10.28 -3.13
C PHE A 84 -10.51 11.62 -3.87
N SER A 85 -11.38 11.72 -4.89
CA SER A 85 -11.58 12.98 -5.64
C SER A 85 -12.09 14.16 -4.79
N ARG A 86 -12.62 13.87 -3.60
CA ARG A 86 -13.08 14.87 -2.62
C ARG A 86 -11.97 15.39 -1.71
N ASN A 87 -10.77 14.84 -1.82
CA ASN A 87 -9.64 15.09 -0.92
C ASN A 87 -8.39 15.48 -1.72
N PRO A 88 -7.44 16.22 -1.12
CA PRO A 88 -6.19 16.62 -1.78
C PRO A 88 -5.16 15.46 -1.82
N VAL A 89 -5.56 14.33 -2.41
CA VAL A 89 -4.76 13.11 -2.53
C VAL A 89 -4.70 12.72 -4.00
N PHE A 90 -3.52 12.36 -4.50
CA PHE A 90 -3.40 11.82 -5.86
C PHE A 90 -3.67 10.32 -5.81
N TYR A 91 -4.79 9.88 -6.37
CA TYR A 91 -5.15 8.46 -6.47
C TYR A 91 -4.77 7.92 -7.85
N TYR A 92 -3.99 6.84 -7.87
CA TYR A 92 -3.49 6.19 -9.06
C TYR A 92 -3.92 4.71 -9.12
N PRO A 93 -5.12 4.43 -9.69
CA PRO A 93 -5.62 3.07 -9.90
C PRO A 93 -4.95 2.47 -11.14
N TYR A 94 -3.89 1.69 -10.93
CA TYR A 94 -3.16 1.07 -12.02
C TYR A 94 -3.75 -0.31 -12.36
N VAL A 95 -4.41 -0.43 -13.50
CA VAL A 95 -4.89 -1.70 -14.05
C VAL A 95 -3.89 -2.19 -15.09
N GLU A 96 -3.31 -3.35 -14.89
CA GLU A 96 -2.29 -3.89 -15.78
C GLU A 96 -2.89 -4.29 -17.15
N PRO A 97 -2.49 -3.64 -18.26
CA PRO A 97 -3.11 -3.88 -19.57
C PRO A 97 -2.64 -5.19 -20.22
N ALA A 98 -1.46 -5.68 -19.85
CA ALA A 98 -0.88 -6.93 -20.34
C ALA A 98 0.12 -7.47 -19.31
N LYS A 99 0.29 -8.79 -19.27
CA LYS A 99 1.17 -9.47 -18.32
C LYS A 99 2.56 -8.83 -18.28
N GLY A 100 2.94 -8.31 -17.11
CA GLY A 100 4.25 -7.73 -16.86
C GLY A 100 4.38 -6.25 -17.24
N ALA A 101 3.34 -5.61 -17.78
CA ALA A 101 3.35 -4.17 -18.06
C ALA A 101 3.54 -3.32 -16.79
N GLY A 102 3.13 -3.84 -15.61
CA GLY A 102 3.37 -3.17 -14.32
C GLY A 102 4.79 -3.32 -13.77
N LYS A 103 5.68 -4.07 -14.45
CA LYS A 103 7.01 -4.38 -13.94
C LYS A 103 7.83 -3.10 -13.79
N GLY A 104 8.35 -2.87 -12.59
CA GLY A 104 9.17 -1.70 -12.27
C GLY A 104 8.38 -0.47 -11.83
N LEU A 105 7.04 -0.48 -11.94
CA LEU A 105 6.20 0.66 -11.57
C LEU A 105 6.44 1.12 -10.13
N LEU A 106 6.39 0.19 -9.16
CA LEU A 106 6.64 0.51 -7.76
C LEU A 106 8.05 1.08 -7.54
N ALA A 107 9.06 0.53 -8.21
CA ALA A 107 10.44 1.01 -8.08
C ALA A 107 10.63 2.42 -8.65
N ALA A 108 10.01 2.72 -9.80
CA ALA A 108 10.02 4.04 -10.40
C ALA A 108 9.34 5.07 -9.48
N LEU A 109 8.19 4.72 -8.90
CA LEU A 109 7.48 5.58 -7.94
C LEU A 109 8.26 5.74 -6.62
N ALA A 110 8.90 4.67 -6.14
CA ALA A 110 9.75 4.70 -4.94
C ALA A 110 10.95 5.63 -5.09
N GLY A 111 11.54 5.71 -6.28
CA GLY A 111 12.67 6.60 -6.59
C GLY A 111 12.37 8.10 -6.38
N ARG A 112 11.08 8.47 -6.32
CA ARG A 112 10.59 9.83 -6.04
C ARG A 112 9.77 9.94 -4.76
N ALA A 113 9.63 8.85 -4.00
CA ALA A 113 8.89 8.82 -2.74
C ALA A 113 9.82 9.13 -1.56
N CYS A 114 9.35 9.86 -0.55
CA CYS A 114 10.07 10.10 0.69
C CYS A 114 10.14 8.84 1.55
N LEU A 115 9.04 8.08 1.55
CA LEU A 115 8.89 6.76 2.14
C LEU A 115 7.67 6.09 1.51
N ILE A 116 7.53 4.80 1.78
CA ILE A 116 6.40 3.99 1.33
C ILE A 116 5.69 3.43 2.57
N VAL A 117 4.37 3.56 2.58
CA VAL A 117 3.50 2.83 3.50
C VAL A 117 2.73 1.80 2.66
N THR A 118 2.58 0.57 3.14
CA THR A 118 1.81 -0.49 2.48
C THR A 118 0.91 -1.21 3.47
N ASP A 119 -0.02 -2.02 2.97
CA ASP A 119 -0.84 -2.86 3.82
C ASP A 119 -0.08 -4.10 4.28
N GLU A 120 -0.31 -4.51 5.53
CA GLU A 120 0.04 -5.84 6.02
C GLU A 120 -1.14 -6.79 5.82
N PHE A 121 -0.90 -7.91 5.14
CA PHE A 121 -1.88 -8.98 4.96
C PHE A 121 -1.16 -10.33 4.96
N PRO A 122 -1.51 -11.29 5.83
CA PRO A 122 -0.70 -12.48 6.07
C PRO A 122 -0.82 -13.56 4.97
N CYS A 123 -1.79 -13.43 4.07
CA CYS A 123 -2.16 -14.47 3.12
C CYS A 123 -1.75 -14.12 1.67
N PHE A 124 -1.96 -15.10 0.78
CA PHE A 124 -1.72 -14.98 -0.66
C PHE A 124 -0.24 -14.70 -1.00
N MET A 125 0.00 -13.91 -2.05
CA MET A 125 1.34 -13.53 -2.50
C MET A 125 1.85 -12.22 -1.86
N LEU A 126 1.03 -11.55 -1.05
CA LEU A 126 1.32 -10.20 -0.55
C LEU A 126 2.54 -10.15 0.39
N PRO A 127 2.73 -11.06 1.37
CA PRO A 127 3.95 -11.05 2.19
C PRO A 127 5.23 -11.18 1.37
N LYS A 128 5.21 -12.06 0.36
CA LYS A 128 6.36 -12.26 -0.55
C LYS A 128 6.60 -11.03 -1.41
N LEU A 129 5.53 -10.37 -1.87
CA LEU A 129 5.58 -9.16 -2.67
C LEU A 129 6.18 -7.99 -1.89
N VAL A 130 5.72 -7.77 -0.65
CA VAL A 130 6.25 -6.73 0.25
C VAL A 130 7.73 -7.00 0.57
N ALA A 131 8.09 -8.23 0.96
CA ALA A 131 9.49 -8.58 1.23
C ALA A 131 10.40 -8.39 -0.01
N ALA A 132 9.89 -8.67 -1.22
CA ALA A 132 10.64 -8.45 -2.45
C ALA A 132 10.79 -6.95 -2.79
N ALA A 133 9.78 -6.14 -2.51
CA ALA A 133 9.85 -4.68 -2.66
C ALA A 133 10.84 -4.07 -1.66
N ALA A 134 10.77 -4.49 -0.39
CA ALA A 134 11.63 -4.03 0.70
C ALA A 134 13.14 -4.16 0.38
N ARG A 135 13.53 -5.23 -0.34
CA ARG A 135 14.91 -5.46 -0.79
C ARG A 135 15.36 -4.59 -1.98
N LYS A 136 14.43 -3.97 -2.70
CA LYS A 136 14.69 -3.25 -3.96
C LYS A 136 14.60 -1.74 -3.83
N VAL A 137 13.80 -1.24 -2.90
CA VAL A 137 13.60 0.20 -2.70
C VAL A 137 14.66 0.74 -1.75
N ASP A 138 15.09 1.98 -1.99
CA ASP A 138 16.14 2.67 -1.23
C ASP A 138 15.58 3.66 -0.20
N VAL A 139 14.30 3.53 0.12
CA VAL A 139 13.53 4.33 1.07
C VAL A 139 12.85 3.45 2.10
N LEU A 140 12.57 4.02 3.27
CA LEU A 140 11.80 3.34 4.31
C LEU A 140 10.49 2.79 3.72
N LEU A 141 10.25 1.50 3.92
CA LEU A 141 8.99 0.83 3.63
C LEU A 141 8.39 0.36 4.96
N GLU A 142 7.23 0.89 5.32
CA GLU A 142 6.43 0.45 6.46
C GLU A 142 5.24 -0.38 5.95
N GLN A 143 4.94 -1.51 6.58
CA GLN A 143 3.65 -2.18 6.42
C GLN A 143 2.76 -1.93 7.64
N VAL A 144 1.45 -1.80 7.40
CA VAL A 144 0.49 -1.44 8.44
C VAL A 144 -0.69 -2.40 8.45
N ASP A 145 -0.97 -2.96 9.62
CA ASP A 145 -2.10 -3.85 9.84
C ASP A 145 -3.43 -3.09 9.92
N SER A 146 -4.21 -3.24 8.86
CA SER A 146 -5.58 -2.73 8.73
C SER A 146 -6.64 -3.84 8.65
N ASN A 147 -6.33 -5.06 9.09
CA ASN A 147 -7.21 -6.23 8.90
C ASN A 147 -8.44 -6.22 9.81
N GLY A 148 -8.28 -5.75 11.05
CA GLY A 148 -9.36 -5.77 12.03
C GLY A 148 -9.05 -5.00 13.31
N LEU A 149 -9.95 -5.15 14.29
CA LEU A 149 -9.89 -4.44 15.57
C LEU A 149 -8.66 -4.83 16.41
N LEU A 150 -8.34 -6.12 16.46
CA LEU A 150 -7.15 -6.61 17.15
C LEU A 150 -6.00 -6.73 16.14
N PRO A 151 -4.85 -6.05 16.38
CA PRO A 151 -3.69 -6.20 15.52
C PRO A 151 -3.19 -7.65 15.46
N LEU A 152 -2.70 -8.10 14.30
CA LEU A 152 -2.12 -9.44 14.11
C LEU A 152 -0.99 -9.72 15.10
N ARG A 153 -0.14 -8.72 15.38
CA ARG A 153 0.96 -8.82 16.34
C ARG A 153 0.52 -8.80 17.81
N ALA A 154 -0.75 -8.49 18.11
CA ALA A 154 -1.28 -8.59 19.46
C ALA A 154 -1.60 -10.04 19.87
N ALA A 155 -1.67 -10.98 18.92
CA ALA A 155 -1.86 -12.37 19.23
C ALA A 155 -0.55 -12.97 19.78
N GLU A 156 -0.51 -13.23 21.09
CA GLU A 156 0.66 -13.80 21.78
C GLU A 156 0.96 -15.25 21.37
N LYS A 157 -0.03 -15.96 20.81
CA LYS A 157 0.05 -17.38 20.48
C LYS A 157 -0.47 -17.67 19.07
N VAL A 158 0.39 -18.24 18.25
CA VAL A 158 0.02 -18.82 16.96
C VAL A 158 -0.30 -20.30 17.18
N PHE A 159 -1.51 -20.72 16.82
CA PHE A 159 -1.87 -22.14 16.78
C PHE A 159 -1.60 -22.65 15.36
N LEU A 160 -0.55 -23.45 15.20
CA LEU A 160 -0.18 -24.12 13.95
C LEU A 160 -0.54 -25.60 14.00
#